data_AF-A0A2R5GBV6-F1
#
_entry.id   AF-A0A2R5GBV6-F1
#
_cell.length_a   1.000
_cell.length_b   1.000
_cell.length_c   1.000
_cell.angle_alpha   90.00
_cell.angle_beta   90.00
_cell.angle_gamma   90.00
#
_symmetry.space_group_name_H-M   'P 1'
#
loop_
_entity.id
_entity.type
_entity.pdbx_description
1 polymer ?
#
loop_
_entity_poly.entity_id
_entity_poly.type
_entity_poly.pdbx_seq_one_letter_code
_entity_poly.pdbx_strand_id
1 'polypeptide(L)'
;MASDADAETTTTTASSSADGTPEVLVTLGDAMLYSKDLKLLESSGWLNDHCVLFWQQYLELEKFPHAKEKGAFMLQPAAAFSMQFLDKEDLLVDTPDNVFGKLAKASLVLVPVVNDADAENGGGSHWTLVVAHRGEGYFHFDSSLCSAGGMIPEAAKATCAKLASLFPDASIDPANIKTVPCPQQDNGHDCGVFVCGFAEAILDAFMASKNSSSGEDDFSVQKLVPHLPSDMNVKREEMQSVAENRRQSA
;
A
#
# COMPACT_ATOMS: atom_id res chain seq x y z
N MET A 1 41.32 -1.88 -39.27
CA MET A 1 41.43 -0.74 -38.35
C MET A 1 40.02 -0.41 -37.91
N ALA A 2 39.66 -0.86 -36.72
CA ALA A 2 38.37 -0.56 -36.10
C ALA A 2 38.42 0.90 -35.59
N SER A 3 37.36 1.67 -35.84
CA SER A 3 37.14 2.95 -35.18
C SER A 3 35.95 2.75 -34.24
N ASP A 4 36.28 2.65 -32.96
CA ASP A 4 35.34 2.55 -31.85
C ASP A 4 34.56 3.86 -31.66
N ALA A 5 33.34 3.66 -31.16
CA ALA A 5 32.37 4.68 -30.82
C ALA A 5 32.72 5.35 -29.49
N ASP A 6 32.56 6.67 -29.42
CA ASP A 6 32.40 7.39 -28.15
C ASP A 6 30.91 7.58 -27.89
N ALA A 7 30.37 6.71 -27.04
CA ALA A 7 29.05 6.90 -26.43
C ALA A 7 29.22 7.76 -25.19
N GLU A 8 28.83 9.03 -25.31
CA GLU A 8 28.81 10.00 -24.23
C GLU A 8 27.81 9.55 -23.16
N THR A 9 28.33 9.06 -22.03
CA THR A 9 27.53 8.62 -20.89
C THR A 9 27.19 9.85 -20.06
N THR A 10 25.95 10.34 -20.18
CA THR A 10 25.45 11.48 -19.39
C THR A 10 25.22 11.04 -17.95
N THR A 11 26.23 11.21 -17.11
CA THR A 11 26.14 10.96 -15.66
C THR A 11 25.18 11.96 -15.04
N THR A 12 23.98 11.50 -14.67
CA THR A 12 23.02 12.34 -13.93
C THR A 12 23.49 12.45 -12.48
N THR A 13 24.06 13.60 -12.11
CA THR A 13 24.48 13.88 -10.73
C THR A 13 23.26 13.95 -9.81
N ALA A 14 23.20 13.07 -8.80
CA ALA A 14 22.23 13.18 -7.73
C ALA A 14 22.52 14.44 -6.88
N SER A 15 21.48 15.20 -6.56
CA SER A 15 21.57 16.28 -5.56
C SER A 15 21.82 15.64 -4.20
N SER A 16 22.99 15.88 -3.61
CA SER A 16 23.32 15.48 -2.24
C SER A 16 23.56 16.74 -1.42
N SER A 17 23.17 16.71 -0.15
CA SER A 17 23.52 17.77 0.80
C SER A 17 25.06 17.84 0.99
N ALA A 18 25.54 18.89 1.65
CA ALA A 18 26.97 19.14 1.85
C ALA A 18 27.71 18.05 2.65
N ASP A 19 27.00 17.13 3.31
CA ASP A 19 27.57 15.99 4.05
C ASP A 19 27.43 14.64 3.33
N GLY A 20 26.88 14.63 2.11
CA GLY A 20 26.66 13.42 1.30
C GLY A 20 25.39 12.66 1.63
N THR A 21 24.55 13.16 2.55
CA THR A 21 23.22 12.58 2.77
C THR A 21 22.29 12.87 1.58
N PRO A 22 21.47 11.89 1.16
CA PRO A 22 20.47 12.12 0.13
C PRO A 22 19.51 13.24 0.55
N GLU A 23 19.33 14.24 -0.31
CA GLU A 23 18.42 15.35 -0.02
C GLU A 23 16.96 14.87 -0.07
N VAL A 24 16.23 15.10 1.02
CA VAL A 24 14.77 14.89 1.07
C VAL A 24 14.10 16.04 0.32
N LEU A 25 13.31 15.71 -0.70
CA LEU A 25 12.64 16.69 -1.56
C LEU A 25 11.16 16.88 -1.21
N VAL A 26 10.53 15.88 -0.61
CA VAL A 26 9.12 15.91 -0.19
C VAL A 26 8.98 15.23 1.16
N THR A 27 8.26 15.86 2.09
CA THR A 27 7.88 15.29 3.39
C THR A 27 6.37 15.36 3.58
N LEU A 28 5.75 14.24 3.97
CA LEU A 28 4.33 14.14 4.29
C LEU A 28 4.09 13.17 5.45
N GLY A 29 3.92 13.71 6.66
CA GLY A 29 3.97 12.92 7.89
C GLY A 29 5.28 12.16 7.97
N ASP A 30 5.23 10.83 8.04
CA ASP A 30 6.43 9.98 8.11
C ASP A 30 7.05 9.67 6.74
N ALA A 31 6.36 10.01 5.64
CA ALA A 31 6.88 9.79 4.30
C ALA A 31 7.93 10.84 3.94
N MET A 32 9.06 10.37 3.44
CA MET A 32 10.11 11.18 2.84
C MET A 32 10.40 10.65 1.44
N LEU A 33 10.34 11.52 0.43
CA LEU A 33 10.74 11.19 -0.94
C LEU A 33 12.03 11.90 -1.31
N TYR A 34 12.94 11.14 -1.90
CA TYR A 34 14.19 11.60 -2.49
C TYR A 34 14.04 11.70 -4.01
N SER A 35 15.05 12.27 -4.67
CA SER A 35 15.06 12.37 -6.14
C SER A 35 14.83 11.03 -6.85
N LYS A 36 15.34 9.92 -6.30
CA LYS A 36 15.13 8.58 -6.89
C LYS A 36 13.68 8.12 -6.82
N ASP A 37 12.95 8.47 -5.76
CA ASP A 37 11.56 8.01 -5.56
C ASP A 37 10.60 8.82 -6.42
N LEU A 38 10.85 10.13 -6.56
CA LEU A 38 10.08 10.96 -7.50
C LEU A 38 10.18 10.45 -8.94
N LYS A 39 11.37 9.98 -9.37
CA LYS A 39 11.53 9.35 -10.69
C LYS A 39 10.70 8.07 -10.86
N LEU A 40 10.48 7.31 -9.78
CA LEU A 40 9.62 6.12 -9.81
C LEU A 40 8.15 6.50 -9.97
N LEU A 41 7.74 7.69 -9.54
CA LEU A 41 6.41 8.23 -9.80
C LEU A 41 6.29 8.71 -11.25
N GLU A 42 7.29 9.44 -11.76
CA GLU A 42 7.34 10.04 -13.12
C GLU A 42 7.36 9.04 -14.28
N SER A 43 7.91 7.85 -14.06
CA SER A 43 8.18 6.88 -15.12
C SER A 43 7.43 5.56 -14.94
N SER A 44 7.59 4.64 -15.90
CA SER A 44 7.20 3.23 -15.84
C SER A 44 8.02 2.42 -14.81
N GLY A 45 8.30 3.02 -13.66
CA GLY A 45 9.09 2.46 -12.57
C GLY A 45 8.22 1.70 -11.58
N TRP A 46 8.83 0.70 -10.94
CA TRP A 46 8.23 0.00 -9.82
C TRP A 46 8.20 0.93 -8.62
N LEU A 47 7.02 1.13 -8.03
CA LEU A 47 6.94 1.86 -6.78
C LEU A 47 7.70 1.10 -5.69
N ASN A 48 8.53 1.82 -4.94
CA ASN A 48 9.12 1.29 -3.72
C ASN A 48 8.23 1.61 -2.50
N ASP A 49 8.68 1.17 -1.34
CA ASP A 49 8.05 1.42 -0.04
C ASP A 49 7.89 2.92 0.27
N HIS A 50 8.86 3.76 -0.09
CA HIS A 50 8.74 5.22 0.07
C HIS A 50 7.56 5.80 -0.72
N CYS A 51 7.38 5.39 -1.98
CA CYS A 51 6.25 5.84 -2.81
C CYS A 51 4.90 5.35 -2.26
N VAL A 52 4.81 4.08 -1.85
CA VAL A 52 3.58 3.51 -1.28
C VAL A 52 3.24 4.19 0.06
N LEU A 53 4.22 4.39 0.93
CA LEU A 53 4.06 5.10 2.20
C LEU A 53 3.61 6.54 1.97
N PHE A 54 4.22 7.25 1.01
CA PHE A 54 3.81 8.61 0.66
C PHE A 54 2.33 8.70 0.30
N TRP A 55 1.84 7.78 -0.54
CA TRP A 55 0.41 7.77 -0.87
C TRP A 55 -0.46 7.46 0.33
N GLN A 56 -0.08 6.48 1.16
CA GLN A 56 -0.81 6.18 2.39
C GLN A 56 -0.88 7.39 3.33
N GLN A 57 0.22 8.12 3.52
CA GLN A 57 0.24 9.32 4.35
C GLN A 57 -0.67 10.43 3.79
N TYR A 58 -0.72 10.59 2.46
CA TYR A 58 -1.69 11.49 1.82
C TYR A 58 -3.14 11.08 2.10
N LEU A 59 -3.44 9.78 1.97
CA LEU A 59 -4.77 9.26 2.27
C LEU A 59 -5.14 9.45 3.75
N GLU A 60 -4.23 9.17 4.68
CA GLU A 60 -4.52 9.26 6.12
C GLU A 60 -4.58 10.69 6.66
N LEU A 61 -3.74 11.60 6.16
CA LEU A 61 -3.61 12.93 6.73
C LEU A 61 -4.49 13.97 6.03
N GLU A 62 -4.82 13.75 4.76
CA GLU A 62 -5.46 14.78 3.93
C GLU A 62 -6.77 14.31 3.31
N LYS A 63 -6.78 13.15 2.63
CA LYS A 63 -7.98 12.68 1.94
C LYS A 63 -9.03 12.12 2.90
N PHE A 64 -8.60 11.35 3.90
CA PHE A 64 -9.47 10.67 4.85
C PHE A 64 -8.99 10.84 6.32
N PRO A 65 -8.87 12.08 6.83
CA PRO A 65 -8.31 12.37 8.16
C PRO A 65 -9.06 11.69 9.33
N HIS A 66 -10.34 11.35 9.12
CA HIS A 66 -11.19 10.69 10.12
C HIS A 66 -11.32 9.17 9.94
N ALA A 67 -10.59 8.55 9.00
CA ALA A 67 -10.69 7.11 8.74
C ALA A 67 -10.39 6.25 9.97
N LYS A 68 -9.33 6.58 10.70
CA LYS A 68 -8.94 5.87 11.93
C LYS A 68 -10.01 5.98 13.02
N GLU A 69 -10.63 7.14 13.18
CA GLU A 69 -11.74 7.36 14.12
C GLU A 69 -12.98 6.51 13.76
N LYS A 70 -13.18 6.26 12.47
CA LYS A 70 -14.24 5.38 11.94
C LYS A 70 -13.85 3.90 11.89
N GLY A 71 -12.65 3.54 12.34
CA GLY A 71 -12.17 2.17 12.46
C GLY A 71 -11.51 1.59 11.21
N ALA A 72 -11.09 2.43 10.26
CA ALA A 72 -10.28 2.02 9.12
C ALA A 72 -8.79 2.32 9.36
N PHE A 73 -7.93 1.32 9.14
CA PHE A 73 -6.49 1.43 9.34
C PHE A 73 -5.73 0.94 8.11
N MET A 74 -4.64 1.63 7.77
CA MET A 74 -3.64 1.12 6.84
C MET A 74 -2.38 0.76 7.62
N LEU A 75 -1.78 -0.38 7.28
CA LEU A 75 -0.43 -0.67 7.73
C LEU A 75 0.55 -0.06 6.75
N GLN A 76 1.48 0.72 7.29
CA GLN A 76 2.61 1.24 6.55
C GLN A 76 3.47 0.09 5.99
N PRO A 77 4.18 0.25 4.86
CA PRO A 77 4.88 -0.86 4.20
C PRO A 77 5.89 -1.57 5.12
N ALA A 78 6.63 -0.81 5.92
CA ALA A 78 7.57 -1.36 6.90
C ALA A 78 6.85 -2.21 7.97
N ALA A 79 5.73 -1.72 8.52
CA ALA A 79 4.93 -2.47 9.49
C ALA A 79 4.31 -3.74 8.86
N ALA A 80 3.82 -3.63 7.62
CA ALA A 80 3.28 -4.75 6.86
C ALA A 80 4.34 -5.82 6.57
N PHE A 81 5.57 -5.41 6.26
CA PHE A 81 6.71 -6.30 6.09
C PHE A 81 7.09 -6.98 7.41
N SER A 82 7.26 -6.22 8.49
CA SER A 82 7.55 -6.77 9.83
C SER A 82 6.50 -7.78 10.29
N MET A 83 5.22 -7.53 9.99
CA MET A 83 4.12 -8.44 10.31
C MET A 83 4.30 -9.86 9.72
N GLN A 84 4.97 -9.99 8.58
CA GLN A 84 5.19 -11.28 7.91
C GLN A 84 6.21 -12.16 8.65
N PHE A 85 7.13 -11.55 9.40
CA PHE A 85 8.27 -12.27 9.99
C PHE A 85 8.28 -12.26 11.52
N LEU A 86 7.69 -11.25 12.16
CA LEU A 86 7.69 -11.11 13.62
C LEU A 86 6.55 -11.88 14.27
N ASP A 87 6.79 -12.38 15.48
CA ASP A 87 5.76 -13.00 16.30
C ASP A 87 4.77 -11.96 16.86
N LYS A 88 3.62 -12.44 17.32
CA LYS A 88 2.52 -11.57 17.77
C LYS A 88 2.98 -10.67 18.93
N GLU A 89 3.76 -11.24 19.84
CA GLU A 89 4.27 -10.59 21.03
C GLU A 89 5.21 -9.42 20.66
N ASP A 90 6.05 -9.60 19.65
CA ASP A 90 6.96 -8.57 19.14
C ASP A 90 6.19 -7.45 18.41
N LEU A 91 5.13 -7.79 17.69
CA LEU A 91 4.25 -6.79 17.06
C LEU A 91 3.44 -5.99 18.08
N LEU A 92 3.17 -6.54 19.26
CA LEU A 92 2.35 -5.92 20.30
C LEU A 92 3.17 -5.21 21.38
N VAL A 93 4.45 -4.94 21.14
CA VAL A 93 5.28 -4.14 22.05
C VAL A 93 4.58 -2.81 22.37
N ASP A 94 4.43 -2.52 23.67
CA ASP A 94 3.67 -1.37 24.15
C ASP A 94 4.40 -0.06 23.87
N THR A 95 4.05 0.57 22.75
CA THR A 95 4.48 1.93 22.40
C THR A 95 3.25 2.77 22.05
N PRO A 96 3.24 4.09 22.35
CA PRO A 96 2.08 4.96 22.10
C PRO A 96 1.59 4.94 20.64
N ASP A 97 2.53 4.75 19.71
CA ASP A 97 2.29 4.80 18.27
C ASP A 97 2.11 3.42 17.64
N ASN A 98 2.13 2.33 18.44
CA ASN A 98 1.94 0.99 17.92
C ASN A 98 0.55 0.82 17.27
N VAL A 99 0.53 0.68 15.95
CA VAL A 99 -0.68 0.47 15.16
C VAL A 99 -1.31 -0.90 15.43
N PHE A 100 -0.51 -1.95 15.68
CA PHE A 100 -1.00 -3.32 15.86
C PHE A 100 -1.90 -3.45 17.09
N GLY A 101 -1.59 -2.74 18.18
CA GLY A 101 -2.44 -2.69 19.38
C GLY A 101 -3.81 -2.03 19.15
N LYS A 102 -3.94 -1.21 18.10
CA LYS A 102 -5.18 -0.50 17.75
C LYS A 102 -6.09 -1.34 16.85
N LEU A 103 -5.55 -2.37 16.19
CA LEU A 103 -6.29 -3.22 15.24
C LEU A 103 -7.40 -4.05 15.91
N ALA A 104 -7.29 -4.34 17.21
CA ALA A 104 -8.33 -5.09 17.93
C ALA A 104 -9.73 -4.46 17.84
N LYS A 105 -9.81 -3.14 17.62
CA LYS A 105 -11.06 -2.38 17.47
C LYS A 105 -11.35 -1.94 16.02
N ALA A 106 -10.48 -2.28 15.08
CA ALA A 106 -10.68 -1.92 13.69
C ALA A 106 -11.93 -2.62 13.13
N SER A 107 -12.55 -1.98 12.13
CA SER A 107 -13.58 -2.57 11.27
C SER A 107 -13.00 -2.98 9.92
N LEU A 108 -11.99 -2.23 9.46
CA LEU A 108 -11.35 -2.39 8.17
C LEU A 108 -9.83 -2.20 8.33
N VAL A 109 -9.03 -3.13 7.82
CA VAL A 109 -7.58 -3.05 7.81
C VAL A 109 -7.07 -3.34 6.41
N LEU A 110 -6.25 -2.43 5.88
CA LEU A 110 -5.63 -2.54 4.56
C LEU A 110 -4.12 -2.71 4.76
N VAL A 111 -3.54 -3.71 4.10
CA VAL A 111 -2.14 -4.08 4.27
C VAL A 111 -1.50 -4.24 2.89
N PRO A 112 -0.60 -3.33 2.46
CA PRO A 112 0.21 -3.57 1.28
C PRO A 112 1.15 -4.74 1.58
N VAL A 113 1.14 -5.75 0.72
CA VAL A 113 1.97 -6.94 0.86
C VAL A 113 2.96 -6.97 -0.29
N VAL A 114 4.22 -7.21 0.04
CA VAL A 114 5.27 -7.49 -0.95
C VAL A 114 5.51 -8.99 -1.00
N ASN A 115 5.42 -9.58 -2.19
CA ASN A 115 5.65 -11.00 -2.41
C ASN A 115 7.14 -11.32 -2.57
N ASP A 116 7.51 -12.57 -2.26
CA ASP A 116 8.86 -13.13 -2.42
C ASP A 116 9.98 -12.29 -1.78
N ALA A 117 9.65 -11.58 -0.71
CA ALA A 117 10.60 -10.77 0.03
C ALA A 117 11.30 -11.60 1.11
N ASP A 118 12.54 -11.23 1.43
CA ASP A 118 13.38 -11.94 2.38
C ASP A 118 13.64 -11.08 3.63
N ALA A 119 13.58 -11.70 4.81
CA ALA A 119 13.74 -10.97 6.07
C ALA A 119 15.14 -10.38 6.26
N GLU A 120 16.19 -11.04 5.73
CA GLU A 120 17.58 -10.64 5.91
C GLU A 120 18.03 -9.63 4.84
N ASN A 121 17.59 -9.85 3.60
CA ASN A 121 18.06 -9.12 2.42
C ASN A 121 17.05 -8.10 1.89
N GLY A 122 15.83 -8.08 2.43
CA GLY A 122 14.72 -7.28 1.92
C GLY A 122 14.29 -7.72 0.52
N GLY A 123 13.84 -6.75 -0.28
CA GLY A 123 13.46 -6.96 -1.68
C GLY A 123 11.98 -7.28 -1.85
N GLY A 124 11.69 -8.12 -2.84
CA GLY A 124 10.34 -8.47 -3.26
C GLY A 124 10.10 -8.32 -4.76
N SER A 125 9.14 -9.09 -5.26
CA SER A 125 8.89 -9.24 -6.70
C SER A 125 7.59 -8.59 -7.17
N HIS A 126 6.65 -8.30 -6.27
CA HIS A 126 5.32 -7.85 -6.64
C HIS A 126 4.57 -7.26 -5.45
N TRP A 127 3.85 -6.17 -5.66
CA TRP A 127 2.94 -5.60 -4.66
C TRP A 127 1.54 -6.16 -4.83
N THR A 128 0.93 -6.57 -3.72
CA THR A 128 -0.48 -6.94 -3.61
C THR A 128 -1.11 -6.24 -2.42
N LEU A 129 -2.43 -6.34 -2.28
CA LEU A 129 -3.16 -5.74 -1.18
C LEU A 129 -4.00 -6.80 -0.47
N VAL A 130 -3.77 -6.95 0.84
CA VAL A 130 -4.64 -7.70 1.75
C VAL A 130 -5.60 -6.73 2.41
N VAL A 131 -6.88 -7.10 2.43
CA VAL A 131 -7.93 -6.33 3.10
C VAL A 131 -8.65 -7.25 4.09
N ALA A 132 -8.67 -6.86 5.36
CA ALA A 132 -9.44 -7.54 6.39
C ALA A 132 -10.63 -6.68 6.78
N HIS A 133 -11.84 -7.24 6.68
CA HIS A 133 -13.08 -6.60 7.08
C HIS A 133 -13.79 -7.44 8.16
N ARG A 134 -14.19 -6.80 9.26
CA ARG A 134 -14.73 -7.49 10.46
C ARG A 134 -15.98 -8.31 10.20
N GLY A 135 -16.80 -7.91 9.23
CA GLY A 135 -18.04 -8.62 8.90
C GLY A 135 -17.92 -9.60 7.73
N GLU A 136 -16.89 -9.48 6.89
CA GLU A 136 -16.85 -10.19 5.59
C GLU A 136 -15.66 -11.12 5.40
N GLY A 137 -14.61 -10.92 6.18
CA GLY A 137 -13.39 -11.72 6.15
C GLY A 137 -12.21 -11.07 5.45
N TYR A 138 -11.34 -11.92 4.92
CA TYR A 138 -10.08 -11.54 4.30
C TYR A 138 -10.17 -11.59 2.78
N PHE A 139 -9.58 -10.60 2.15
CA PHE A 139 -9.57 -10.42 0.71
C PHE A 139 -8.17 -10.17 0.21
N HIS A 140 -7.85 -10.75 -0.94
CA HIS A 140 -6.58 -10.55 -1.63
C HIS A 140 -6.84 -9.93 -3.00
N PHE A 141 -6.23 -8.77 -3.21
CA PHE A 141 -6.24 -8.02 -4.47
C PHE A 141 -4.85 -8.12 -5.10
N ASP A 142 -4.80 -8.56 -6.35
CA ASP A 142 -3.57 -8.75 -7.10
C ASP A 142 -3.79 -8.27 -8.54
N SER A 143 -3.05 -7.27 -9.00
CA SER A 143 -3.20 -6.75 -10.36
C SER A 143 -2.60 -7.66 -11.44
N SER A 144 -1.80 -8.67 -11.08
CA SER A 144 -1.13 -9.56 -12.04
C SER A 144 -1.80 -10.94 -12.17
N LEU A 145 -2.50 -11.42 -11.14
CA LEU A 145 -2.97 -12.82 -11.07
C LEU A 145 -4.37 -12.98 -10.45
N CYS A 146 -5.35 -12.20 -10.88
CA CYS A 146 -6.67 -12.15 -10.24
C CYS A 146 -7.79 -12.97 -10.95
N SER A 147 -7.42 -13.99 -11.72
CA SER A 147 -8.41 -14.99 -12.15
C SER A 147 -9.01 -15.73 -10.93
N ALA A 148 -10.29 -16.08 -10.97
CA ALA A 148 -10.91 -16.97 -9.98
C ALA A 148 -10.10 -18.28 -9.91
N GLY A 149 -9.38 -18.50 -8.80
CA GLY A 149 -8.44 -19.63 -8.64
C GLY A 149 -6.94 -19.27 -8.74
N GLY A 150 -6.59 -17.99 -8.86
CA GLY A 150 -5.21 -17.51 -8.74
C GLY A 150 -4.63 -17.88 -7.37
N MET A 151 -3.38 -18.36 -7.35
CA MET A 151 -2.74 -18.76 -6.11
C MET A 151 -2.47 -17.54 -5.23
N ILE A 152 -2.96 -17.58 -3.99
CA ILE A 152 -2.65 -16.57 -2.99
C ILE A 152 -1.20 -16.79 -2.52
N PRO A 153 -0.32 -15.78 -2.65
CA PRO A 153 1.07 -15.88 -2.20
C PRO A 153 1.18 -16.20 -0.71
N GLU A 154 2.28 -16.83 -0.32
CA GLU A 154 2.50 -17.20 1.09
C GLU A 154 2.58 -15.96 2.00
N ALA A 155 3.17 -14.87 1.50
CA ALA A 155 3.20 -13.57 2.18
C ALA A 155 1.78 -13.09 2.56
N ALA A 156 0.84 -13.10 1.61
CA ALA A 156 -0.54 -12.70 1.85
C ALA A 156 -1.28 -13.62 2.83
N LYS A 157 -1.01 -14.94 2.78
CA LYS A 157 -1.56 -15.90 3.75
C LYS A 157 -1.01 -15.66 5.16
N ALA A 158 0.30 -15.47 5.29
CA ALA A 158 0.96 -15.16 6.55
C ALA A 158 0.42 -13.85 7.16
N THR A 159 0.24 -12.81 6.34
CA THR A 159 -0.41 -11.56 6.73
C THR A 159 -1.82 -11.80 7.26
N CYS A 160 -2.67 -12.57 6.56
CA CYS A 160 -4.03 -12.88 7.03
C CYS A 160 -4.03 -13.67 8.35
N ALA A 161 -3.14 -14.66 8.49
CA ALA A 161 -3.00 -15.43 9.72
C ALA A 161 -2.58 -14.55 10.92
N LYS A 162 -1.64 -13.62 10.70
CA LYS A 162 -1.21 -12.68 11.74
C LYS A 162 -2.33 -11.69 12.09
N LEU A 163 -3.03 -11.15 11.08
CA LEU A 163 -4.19 -10.29 11.29
C LEU A 163 -5.26 -10.98 12.12
N ALA A 164 -5.58 -12.26 11.88
CA ALA A 164 -6.55 -13.01 12.69
C ALA A 164 -6.23 -13.01 14.19
N SER A 165 -4.94 -12.96 14.54
CA SER A 165 -4.49 -12.94 15.92
C SER A 165 -4.54 -11.55 16.58
N LEU A 166 -4.51 -10.47 15.78
CA LEU A 166 -4.49 -9.06 16.18
C LEU A 166 -5.86 -8.38 16.06
N PHE A 167 -6.68 -8.91 15.16
CA PHE A 167 -8.03 -8.54 14.82
C PHE A 167 -8.92 -9.76 15.08
N PRO A 168 -9.11 -10.18 16.34
CA PRO A 168 -9.91 -11.37 16.60
C PRO A 168 -11.38 -11.06 16.28
N ASP A 169 -11.92 -11.76 15.30
CA ASP A 169 -13.35 -12.02 15.18
C ASP A 169 -13.52 -13.53 15.01
N ALA A 170 -14.10 -14.18 16.03
CA ALA A 170 -14.21 -15.63 16.09
C ALA A 170 -15.08 -16.22 14.95
N SER A 171 -15.77 -15.38 14.18
CA SER A 171 -16.64 -15.79 13.08
C SER A 171 -15.93 -15.90 11.73
N ILE A 172 -14.68 -15.42 11.60
CA ILE A 172 -13.96 -15.37 10.33
C ILE A 172 -12.73 -16.29 10.38
N ASP A 173 -12.74 -17.33 9.56
CA ASP A 173 -11.60 -18.22 9.36
C ASP A 173 -10.50 -17.52 8.52
N PRO A 174 -9.26 -17.34 9.04
CA PRO A 174 -8.15 -16.77 8.29
C PRO A 174 -7.65 -17.65 7.14
N ALA A 175 -8.03 -18.93 7.08
CA ALA A 175 -7.76 -19.78 5.93
C ALA A 175 -8.70 -19.49 4.74
N ASN A 176 -9.84 -18.84 4.97
CA ASN A 176 -10.83 -18.54 3.95
C ASN A 176 -10.61 -17.15 3.32
N ILE A 177 -9.44 -16.98 2.68
CA ILE A 177 -9.07 -15.75 1.99
C ILE A 177 -9.73 -15.73 0.60
N LYS A 178 -10.44 -14.65 0.28
CA LYS A 178 -11.14 -14.48 -1.00
C LYS A 178 -10.26 -13.73 -1.99
N THR A 179 -9.89 -14.36 -3.10
CA THR A 179 -9.29 -13.64 -4.24
C THR A 179 -10.34 -12.75 -4.89
N VAL A 180 -10.01 -11.48 -5.11
CA VAL A 180 -10.93 -10.48 -5.67
C VAL A 180 -10.72 -10.35 -7.18
N PRO A 181 -11.79 -10.39 -8.01
CA PRO A 181 -11.70 -10.14 -9.44
C PRO A 181 -11.56 -8.63 -9.76
N CYS A 182 -10.42 -8.02 -9.41
CA CYS A 182 -10.08 -6.61 -9.63
C CYS A 182 -9.46 -6.32 -11.03
N PRO A 183 -9.40 -5.05 -11.45
CA PRO A 183 -8.67 -4.64 -12.66
C PRO A 183 -7.24 -5.18 -12.71
N GLN A 184 -6.80 -5.61 -13.90
CA GLN A 184 -5.48 -6.23 -14.10
C GLN A 184 -4.53 -5.25 -14.79
N GLN A 185 -3.26 -5.28 -14.38
CA GLN A 185 -2.20 -4.54 -15.05
C GLN A 185 -1.91 -5.14 -16.43
N ASP A 186 -1.68 -4.27 -17.41
CA ASP A 186 -1.26 -4.63 -18.77
C ASP A 186 0.25 -4.48 -18.98
N ASN A 187 0.96 -4.01 -17.95
CA ASN A 187 2.39 -3.78 -17.93
C ASN A 187 3.05 -4.53 -16.76
N GLY A 188 4.38 -4.41 -16.63
CA GLY A 188 5.16 -5.13 -15.63
C GLY A 188 5.54 -4.34 -14.38
N HIS A 189 4.98 -3.15 -14.12
CA HIS A 189 5.52 -2.23 -13.11
C HIS A 189 4.48 -1.48 -12.26
N ASP A 190 3.21 -1.44 -12.67
CA ASP A 190 2.18 -0.67 -11.98
C ASP A 190 1.56 -1.37 -10.76
N CYS A 191 2.01 -2.56 -10.37
CA CYS A 191 1.43 -3.28 -9.23
C CYS A 191 1.32 -2.45 -7.95
N GLY A 192 2.33 -1.64 -7.64
CA GLY A 192 2.29 -0.70 -6.52
C GLY A 192 1.26 0.43 -6.70
N VAL A 193 1.07 0.92 -7.93
CA VAL A 193 0.05 1.94 -8.25
C VAL A 193 -1.35 1.35 -8.09
N PHE A 194 -1.56 0.10 -8.51
CA PHE A 194 -2.81 -0.63 -8.29
C PHE A 194 -3.10 -0.79 -6.79
N VAL A 195 -2.12 -1.16 -5.97
CA VAL A 195 -2.28 -1.22 -4.51
C VAL A 195 -2.73 0.12 -3.94
N CYS A 196 -2.08 1.22 -4.34
CA CYS A 196 -2.45 2.58 -3.92
C CYS A 196 -3.87 2.97 -4.37
N GLY A 197 -4.22 2.73 -5.63
CA GLY A 197 -5.54 3.05 -6.19
C GLY A 197 -6.67 2.22 -5.58
N PHE A 198 -6.46 0.93 -5.34
CA PHE A 198 -7.43 0.07 -4.66
C PHE A 198 -7.63 0.49 -3.22
N ALA A 199 -6.55 0.78 -2.48
CA ALA A 199 -6.65 1.22 -1.09
C ALA A 199 -7.50 2.49 -0.94
N GLU A 200 -7.29 3.45 -1.83
CA GLU A 200 -8.07 4.67 -1.87
C GLU A 200 -9.55 4.44 -2.20
N ALA A 201 -9.86 3.64 -3.23
CA ALA A 201 -11.25 3.35 -3.59
C ALA A 201 -11.99 2.62 -2.46
N ILE A 202 -11.29 1.74 -1.74
CA ILE A 202 -11.82 1.03 -0.57
C ILE A 202 -12.10 2.00 0.57
N LEU A 203 -11.16 2.90 0.88
CA LEU A 203 -11.34 3.91 1.93
C LEU A 203 -12.46 4.88 1.59
N ASP A 204 -12.56 5.33 0.33
CA ASP A 204 -13.63 6.22 -0.12
C ASP A 204 -15.02 5.60 0.12
N ALA A 205 -15.20 4.35 -0.34
CA ALA A 205 -16.46 3.63 -0.15
C ALA A 205 -16.77 3.34 1.33
N PHE A 206 -15.76 2.99 2.13
CA PHE A 206 -15.94 2.80 3.57
C PHE A 206 -16.35 4.10 4.26
N MET A 207 -15.68 5.21 3.96
CA MET A 207 -16.00 6.50 4.56
C MET A 207 -17.37 7.01 4.12
N ALA A 208 -17.76 6.79 2.86
CA ALA A 208 -19.09 7.09 2.37
C ALA A 208 -20.17 6.32 3.14
N SER A 209 -19.96 5.02 3.44
CA SER A 209 -20.92 4.24 4.23
C SER A 209 -21.06 4.77 5.66
N LYS A 210 -19.93 5.13 6.31
CA LYS A 210 -19.90 5.64 7.69
C LYS A 210 -20.49 7.04 7.87
N ASN A 211 -20.60 7.79 6.78
CA ASN A 211 -21.20 9.13 6.77
C ASN A 211 -22.66 9.12 6.32
N SER A 212 -23.20 7.96 5.93
CA SER A 212 -24.60 7.84 5.54
C SER A 212 -25.54 8.07 6.72
N SER A 213 -26.56 8.90 6.52
CA SER A 213 -27.56 9.24 7.54
C SER A 213 -28.64 8.17 7.74
N SER A 214 -28.66 7.14 6.88
CA SER A 214 -29.61 6.02 6.93
C SER A 214 -29.34 5.06 8.09
N GLY A 215 -28.16 5.11 8.72
CA GLY A 215 -27.79 4.22 9.83
C GLY A 215 -27.52 2.77 9.41
N GLU A 216 -27.71 2.42 8.14
CA GLU A 216 -27.35 1.13 7.55
C GLU A 216 -25.92 1.21 6.99
N ASP A 217 -25.01 0.44 7.56
CA ASP A 217 -23.66 0.27 7.02
C ASP A 217 -23.71 -0.69 5.82
N ASP A 218 -23.85 -0.12 4.60
CA ASP A 218 -23.90 -0.90 3.35
C ASP A 218 -22.52 -1.15 2.73
N PHE A 219 -21.43 -0.89 3.47
CA PHE A 219 -20.10 -1.16 2.96
C PHE A 219 -19.89 -2.67 2.76
N SER A 220 -19.40 -3.02 1.56
CA SER A 220 -19.03 -4.39 1.22
C SER A 220 -17.86 -4.38 0.24
N VAL A 221 -16.83 -5.17 0.55
CA VAL A 221 -15.63 -5.26 -0.30
C VAL A 221 -15.99 -5.87 -1.66
N GLN A 222 -16.91 -6.83 -1.69
CA GLN A 222 -17.34 -7.44 -2.95
C GLN A 222 -18.17 -6.49 -3.83
N LYS A 223 -18.97 -5.60 -3.24
CA LYS A 223 -19.76 -4.61 -4.00
C LYS A 223 -18.88 -3.52 -4.63
N LEU A 224 -17.69 -3.29 -4.08
CA LEU A 224 -16.76 -2.28 -4.58
C LEU A 224 -16.08 -2.69 -5.90
N VAL A 225 -15.91 -3.99 -6.14
CA VAL A 225 -15.11 -4.52 -7.26
C VAL A 225 -15.39 -3.85 -8.61
N PRO A 226 -16.66 -3.62 -9.03
CA PRO A 226 -16.96 -2.97 -10.31
C PRO A 226 -16.54 -1.48 -10.38
N HIS A 227 -16.24 -0.86 -9.25
CA HIS A 227 -15.91 0.55 -9.10
C HIS A 227 -14.41 0.79 -8.84
N LEU A 228 -13.60 -0.28 -8.83
CA LEU A 228 -12.16 -0.15 -8.66
C LEU A 228 -11.55 0.56 -9.87
N PRO A 229 -10.56 1.44 -9.65
CA PRO A 229 -9.89 2.14 -10.74
C PRO A 229 -9.11 1.13 -11.61
N SER A 230 -9.21 1.30 -12.92
CA SER A 230 -8.51 0.48 -13.91
C SER A 230 -7.42 1.22 -14.67
N ASP A 231 -7.52 2.55 -14.78
CA ASP A 231 -6.50 3.38 -15.43
C ASP A 231 -5.47 3.87 -14.40
N MET A 232 -4.33 3.19 -14.34
CA MET A 232 -3.26 3.54 -13.42
C MET A 232 -2.39 4.71 -13.90
N ASN A 233 -2.51 5.15 -15.16
CA ASN A 233 -1.81 6.36 -15.60
C ASN A 233 -2.39 7.59 -14.91
N VAL A 234 -3.73 7.69 -14.85
CA VAL A 234 -4.42 8.76 -14.12
C VAL A 234 -4.04 8.76 -12.64
N LYS A 235 -3.96 7.58 -12.02
CA LYS A 235 -3.56 7.46 -10.61
C LYS A 235 -2.11 7.91 -10.41
N ARG A 236 -1.21 7.50 -11.29
CA ARG A 236 0.21 7.88 -11.25
C ARG A 236 0.39 9.38 -11.43
N GLU A 237 -0.32 10.00 -12.37
CA GLU A 237 -0.33 11.45 -12.57
C GLU A 237 -0.83 12.20 -11.33
N GLU A 238 -1.88 11.68 -10.67
CA GLU A 238 -2.37 12.24 -9.40
C GLU A 238 -1.28 12.18 -8.31
N MET A 239 -0.63 11.02 -8.13
CA MET A 239 0.46 10.86 -7.16
C MET A 239 1.62 11.83 -7.42
N GLN A 240 2.01 12.01 -8.70
CA GLN A 240 3.03 12.98 -9.10
C GLN A 240 2.61 14.41 -8.78
N SER A 241 1.37 14.79 -9.09
CA SER A 241 0.87 16.13 -8.84
C SER A 241 0.85 16.46 -7.34
N VAL A 242 0.44 15.51 -6.49
CA VAL A 242 0.48 15.68 -5.03
C VAL A 242 1.91 15.87 -4.52
N ALA A 243 2.87 15.08 -5.04
CA ALA A 243 4.28 15.20 -4.67
C ALA A 243 4.88 16.55 -5.10
N GLU A 244 4.63 16.99 -6.33
CA GLU A 244 5.17 18.24 -6.88
C GLU A 244 4.59 19.48 -6.19
N ASN A 245 3.28 19.50 -5.93
CA ASN A 245 2.64 20.58 -5.16
C ASN A 245 3.26 20.73 -3.77
N ARG A 246 3.64 19.60 -3.14
CA ARG A 246 4.30 19.62 -1.84
C ARG A 246 5.72 20.14 -1.94
N ARG A 247 6.47 19.71 -2.95
CA ARG A 247 7.85 20.15 -3.20
C ARG A 247 7.95 21.67 -3.37
N GLN A 248 6.97 22.28 -4.04
CA GLN A 248 6.92 23.73 -4.24
C GLN A 248 6.51 24.50 -2.98
N SER A 249 5.90 23.82 -2.00
CA SER A 249 5.45 24.40 -0.74
C SER A 249 6.46 24.26 0.40
N ALA A 250 7.57 23.54 0.17
CA ALA A 250 8.66 23.30 1.12
C ALA A 250 9.77 24.36 0.96
#